data_AF-A0A2R6NTP5-F1
#
_entry.id   AF-A0A2R6NTP5-F1
#
_cell.length_a   1.000
_cell.length_b   1.000
_cell.length_c   1.000
_cell.angle_alpha   90.00
_cell.angle_beta   90.00
_cell.angle_gamma   90.00
#
_symmetry.space_group_name_H-M   'P 1'
#
loop_
_entity.id
_entity.type
_entity.pdbx_description
1 polymer ?
#
loop_
_entity_poly.entity_id
_entity_poly.type
_entity_poly.pdbx_seq_one_letter_code
_entity_poly.pdbx_strand_id
1 'polypeptide(L)'
;MPSLVNQGRVQGDQPPIDMDWLYPDPNTNLVINLMVVPANAGDSRLNHWELFWVVRGTPGDSKALRKISLEEARDGTHKRLNHLTYWGAVTKQISSTSRVHTAYKIPVGFINLDSRIRLEEIARETQVMSPYDNGRLWNCQDFTTAVLYKAVECGLFRREAVDAALHSASSA
;
A
#
# COMPACT_ATOMS: atom_id res chain seq x y z
N MET A 1 -8.42 6.42 -18.06
CA MET A 1 -6.98 6.34 -17.80
C MET A 1 -6.45 5.09 -18.47
N PRO A 2 -5.37 5.17 -19.26
CA PRO A 2 -4.68 3.97 -19.73
C PRO A 2 -3.92 3.33 -18.57
N SER A 3 -3.95 2.00 -18.50
CA SER A 3 -3.09 1.23 -17.60
C SER A 3 -1.63 1.32 -18.05
N LEU A 4 -0.71 1.48 -17.11
CA LEU A 4 0.72 1.36 -17.38
C LEU A 4 1.10 -0.10 -17.56
N VAL A 5 1.91 -0.37 -18.58
CA VAL A 5 2.49 -1.70 -18.79
C VAL A 5 3.37 -2.09 -17.60
N ASN A 6 3.43 -3.38 -17.30
CA ASN A 6 4.28 -3.95 -16.26
C ASN A 6 4.16 -3.23 -14.89
N GLN A 7 2.94 -2.80 -14.51
CA GLN A 7 2.67 -2.11 -13.25
C GLN A 7 3.50 -0.82 -13.03
N GLY A 8 3.88 -0.13 -14.12
CA GLY A 8 4.69 1.09 -14.07
C GLY A 8 6.21 0.87 -13.97
N ARG A 9 6.67 -0.40 -13.91
CA ARG A 9 8.10 -0.73 -13.76
C ARG A 9 8.88 -0.39 -15.03
N VAL A 10 10.00 0.31 -14.82
CA VAL A 10 10.94 0.67 -15.88
C VAL A 10 11.93 -0.46 -16.08
N GLN A 11 12.27 -0.76 -17.33
CA GLN A 11 13.28 -1.77 -17.64
C GLN A 11 14.63 -1.37 -17.02
N GLY A 12 15.24 -2.29 -16.27
CA GLY A 12 16.54 -2.09 -15.63
C GLY A 12 16.48 -1.46 -14.22
N ASP A 13 15.33 -0.92 -13.80
CA ASP A 13 15.14 -0.49 -12.41
C ASP A 13 14.96 -1.71 -11.49
N GLN A 14 15.31 -1.56 -10.22
CA GLN A 14 15.33 -2.64 -9.25
C GLN A 14 14.21 -2.48 -8.21
N PRO A 15 13.62 -3.60 -7.74
CA PRO A 15 12.61 -3.53 -6.70
C PRO A 15 13.21 -3.00 -5.39
N PRO A 16 12.39 -2.38 -4.52
CA PRO A 16 12.80 -2.08 -3.16
C PRO A 16 13.25 -3.34 -2.42
N ILE A 17 14.25 -3.22 -1.55
CA ILE A 17 14.73 -4.34 -0.71
C ILE A 17 13.56 -4.95 0.08
N ASP A 18 13.29 -6.24 -0.09
CA ASP A 18 12.35 -6.97 0.75
C ASP A 18 13.10 -7.66 1.91
N MET A 19 12.56 -7.56 3.12
CA MET A 19 13.09 -8.18 4.34
C MET A 19 12.26 -9.39 4.78
N ASP A 20 11.42 -9.95 3.92
CA ASP A 20 10.60 -11.13 4.20
C ASP A 20 11.42 -12.36 4.64
N TRP A 21 12.65 -12.50 4.13
CA TRP A 21 13.60 -13.53 4.54
C TRP A 21 14.01 -13.43 6.02
N LEU A 22 14.02 -12.21 6.59
CA LEU A 22 14.36 -11.96 7.98
C LEU A 22 13.11 -11.86 8.88
N TYR A 23 12.02 -11.34 8.31
CA TYR A 23 10.75 -11.10 8.98
C TYR A 23 9.59 -11.66 8.14
N PRO A 24 9.46 -12.99 8.03
CA PRO A 24 8.45 -13.61 7.20
C PRO A 24 7.04 -13.28 7.70
N ASP A 25 6.05 -13.29 6.81
CA ASP A 25 4.65 -13.12 7.18
C ASP A 25 4.21 -14.32 8.05
N PRO A 26 3.91 -14.12 9.35
CA PRO A 26 3.64 -15.23 10.25
C PRO A 26 2.30 -15.90 9.92
N ASN A 27 2.24 -17.23 10.07
CA ASN A 27 0.99 -17.98 9.94
C ASN A 27 0.07 -17.78 11.17
N THR A 28 -0.45 -16.56 11.31
CA THR A 28 -1.41 -16.14 12.33
C THR A 28 -2.36 -15.10 11.74
N ASN A 29 -3.44 -14.79 12.44
CA ASN A 29 -4.33 -13.71 12.06
C ASN A 29 -3.69 -12.37 12.41
N LEU A 30 -3.72 -11.42 11.47
CA LEU A 30 -3.17 -10.08 11.64
C LEU A 30 -4.19 -9.01 11.23
N VAL A 31 -4.07 -7.84 11.86
CA VAL A 31 -4.88 -6.67 11.50
C VAL A 31 -4.27 -6.01 10.27
N ILE A 32 -5.08 -5.90 9.21
CA ILE A 32 -4.76 -5.11 8.03
C ILE A 32 -5.18 -3.68 8.29
N ASN A 33 -4.27 -2.74 8.09
CA ASN A 33 -4.49 -1.33 8.32
C ASN A 33 -4.35 -0.56 7.01
N LEU A 34 -5.24 0.40 6.78
CA LEU A 34 -5.05 1.49 5.84
C LEU A 34 -4.27 2.60 6.57
N MET A 35 -3.08 2.90 6.07
CA MET A 35 -2.26 4.00 6.58
C MET A 35 -2.50 5.26 5.76
N VAL A 36 -2.65 6.39 6.44
CA VAL A 36 -2.71 7.72 5.82
C VAL A 36 -1.56 8.57 6.36
N VAL A 37 -0.68 8.99 5.46
CA VAL A 37 0.39 9.94 5.74
C VAL A 37 0.01 11.28 5.11
N PRO A 38 -0.27 12.32 5.90
CA PRO A 38 -0.65 13.62 5.37
C PRO A 38 0.42 14.24 4.47
N ALA A 39 -0.01 14.87 3.38
CA ALA A 39 0.86 15.73 2.58
C ALA A 39 0.88 17.15 3.14
N ASN A 40 2.05 17.80 3.12
CA ASN A 40 2.23 19.19 3.59
C ASN A 40 1.54 20.25 2.71
N ALA A 41 0.77 19.83 1.70
CA ALA A 41 0.18 20.69 0.67
C ALA A 41 -1.29 21.08 0.92
N GLY A 42 -1.91 20.57 2.00
CA GLY A 42 -3.29 20.91 2.40
C GLY A 42 -4.40 20.31 1.55
N ASP A 43 -4.06 19.53 0.52
CA ASP A 43 -5.00 18.75 -0.29
C ASP A 43 -4.95 17.27 0.14
N SER A 44 -6.07 16.75 0.65
CA SER A 44 -6.17 15.36 1.11
C SER A 44 -5.97 14.36 -0.02
N ARG A 45 -6.15 14.74 -1.30
CA ARG A 45 -5.81 13.90 -2.47
C ARG A 45 -4.32 13.70 -2.66
N LEU A 46 -3.49 14.48 -1.98
CA LEU A 46 -2.04 14.32 -1.98
C LEU A 46 -1.55 13.45 -0.81
N ASN A 47 -2.42 13.09 0.14
CA ASN A 47 -2.07 12.18 1.23
C ASN A 47 -1.62 10.83 0.66
N HIS A 48 -0.56 10.27 1.23
CA HIS A 48 -0.08 8.96 0.83
C HIS A 48 -0.87 7.86 1.55
N TRP A 49 -1.42 6.94 0.77
CA TRP A 49 -2.14 5.77 1.26
C TRP A 49 -1.37 4.49 0.94
N GLU A 50 -1.34 3.57 1.90
CA GLU A 50 -0.88 2.21 1.70
C GLU A 50 -1.56 1.25 2.68
N LEU A 51 -1.63 -0.04 2.31
CA LEU A 51 -2.06 -1.09 3.22
C LEU A 51 -0.84 -1.69 3.92
N PHE A 52 -0.97 -2.01 5.20
CA PHE A 52 0.09 -2.70 5.91
C PHE A 52 -0.41 -3.56 7.07
N TRP A 53 0.43 -4.50 7.49
CA TRP A 53 0.28 -5.26 8.73
C TRP A 53 1.62 -5.45 9.42
N VAL A 54 1.57 -5.60 10.74
CA VAL A 54 2.76 -5.80 11.57
C VAL A 54 3.12 -7.28 11.58
N VAL A 55 4.21 -7.66 10.92
CA VAL A 55 4.71 -9.04 10.90
C VAL A 55 5.60 -9.35 12.10
N ARG A 56 6.22 -8.31 12.69
CA ARG A 56 6.97 -8.41 13.95
C ARG A 56 6.97 -7.09 14.71
N GLY A 57 6.94 -7.18 16.04
CA GLY A 57 7.24 -6.05 16.92
C GLY A 57 6.38 -6.03 18.18
N THR A 58 7.04 -5.92 19.32
CA THR A 58 6.46 -5.61 20.64
C THR A 58 6.67 -4.12 20.96
N PRO A 59 5.97 -3.57 21.97
CA PRO A 59 6.33 -2.25 22.50
C PRO A 59 7.80 -2.23 22.95
N GLY A 60 8.60 -1.29 22.41
CA GLY A 60 10.02 -1.13 22.74
C GLY A 60 11.01 -1.71 21.72
N ASP A 61 10.56 -2.60 20.82
CA ASP A 61 11.40 -3.23 19.79
C ASP A 61 11.23 -2.59 18.39
N SER A 62 12.22 -2.85 17.53
CA SER A 62 12.09 -2.59 16.10
C SER A 62 10.88 -3.33 15.53
N LYS A 63 9.97 -2.60 14.88
CA LYS A 63 8.81 -3.19 14.22
C LYS A 63 9.16 -3.52 12.77
N ALA A 64 8.69 -4.66 12.28
CA ALA A 64 8.71 -5.01 10.88
C ALA A 64 7.28 -5.06 10.35
N LEU A 65 7.05 -4.42 9.21
CA LEU A 65 5.76 -4.32 8.57
C LEU A 65 5.85 -4.91 7.18
N ARG A 66 4.79 -5.60 6.76
CA ARG A 66 4.58 -5.94 5.37
C ARG A 66 3.56 -4.98 4.79
N LYS A 67 3.87 -4.38 3.64
CA LYS A 67 3.09 -3.30 3.04
C LYS A 67 2.78 -3.54 1.56
N ILE A 68 1.60 -3.10 1.15
CA ILE A 68 1.18 -2.95 -0.24
C ILE A 68 1.11 -1.45 -0.51
N SER A 69 2.10 -0.94 -1.25
CA SER A 69 2.25 0.49 -1.53
C SER A 69 2.69 0.72 -2.97
N LEU A 70 2.24 1.83 -3.54
CA LEU A 70 2.86 2.38 -4.75
C LEU A 70 4.08 3.21 -4.38
N GLU A 71 5.09 3.18 -5.23
CA GLU A 71 6.32 3.95 -5.11
C GLU A 71 6.47 4.89 -6.31
N GLU A 72 7.16 6.02 -6.12
CA GLU A 72 7.49 6.93 -7.21
C GLU A 72 8.46 6.23 -8.19
N ALA A 73 8.09 6.19 -9.47
CA ALA A 73 8.91 5.55 -10.48
C ALA A 73 10.23 6.30 -10.70
N ARG A 74 11.30 5.56 -10.96
CA ARG A 74 12.63 6.12 -11.26
C ARG A 74 13.22 5.45 -12.50
N ASP A 75 14.10 6.16 -13.19
CA ASP A 75 14.95 5.56 -14.22
C ASP A 75 16.21 4.94 -13.61
N GLY A 76 17.04 4.29 -14.44
CA GLY A 76 18.30 3.68 -14.02
C GLY A 76 19.36 4.67 -13.50
N THR A 77 19.10 5.99 -13.55
CA THR A 77 19.92 7.05 -12.96
C THR A 77 19.32 7.59 -11.66
N HIS A 78 18.27 6.95 -11.14
CA HIS A 78 17.45 7.34 -9.99
C HIS A 78 16.67 8.65 -10.17
N LYS A 79 16.57 9.17 -11.39
CA LYS A 79 15.75 10.35 -11.67
C LYS A 79 14.27 9.97 -11.59
N ARG A 80 13.49 10.83 -10.94
CA ARG A 80 12.04 10.68 -10.77
C ARG A 80 11.35 10.72 -12.12
N LEU A 81 10.43 9.79 -12.34
CA LEU A 81 9.52 9.77 -13.47
C LEU A 81 8.14 10.24 -13.03
N ASN A 82 7.36 10.73 -13.99
CA ASN A 82 6.03 11.26 -13.71
C ASN A 82 4.98 10.15 -13.72
N HIS A 83 5.16 9.11 -12.90
CA HIS A 83 4.19 8.05 -12.64
C HIS A 83 4.56 7.23 -11.39
N LEU A 84 3.64 6.36 -10.98
CA LEU A 84 3.81 5.46 -9.84
C LEU A 84 4.04 4.02 -10.30
N THR A 85 4.69 3.22 -9.46
CA THR A 85 5.01 1.82 -9.73
C THR A 85 4.58 0.92 -8.58
N TYR A 86 4.02 -0.25 -8.92
CA TYR A 86 3.80 -1.32 -7.95
C TYR A 86 4.83 -2.44 -8.13
N TRP A 87 5.68 -2.65 -7.13
CA TRP A 87 6.72 -3.70 -7.16
C TRP A 87 6.27 -5.04 -6.58
N GLY A 88 5.11 -5.07 -5.93
CA GLY A 88 4.69 -6.19 -5.07
C GLY A 88 4.64 -5.74 -3.62
N ALA A 89 4.07 -6.60 -2.75
CA ALA A 89 4.14 -6.37 -1.32
C ALA A 89 5.59 -6.54 -0.84
N VAL A 90 6.01 -5.68 0.08
CA VAL A 90 7.39 -5.69 0.60
C VAL A 90 7.37 -5.62 2.13
N THR A 91 8.32 -6.30 2.75
CA THR A 91 8.56 -6.26 4.18
C THR A 91 9.66 -5.26 4.49
N LYS A 92 9.42 -4.37 5.46
CA LYS A 92 10.35 -3.33 5.89
C LYS A 92 10.44 -3.29 7.40
N GLN A 93 11.66 -3.22 7.93
CA GLN A 93 11.88 -2.78 9.29
C GLN A 93 11.67 -1.27 9.37
N ILE A 94 10.89 -0.82 10.34
CA ILE A 94 10.66 0.61 10.59
C ILE A 94 11.52 1.08 11.75
N SER A 95 12.21 2.20 11.54
CA SER A 95 12.91 2.93 12.60
C SER A 95 11.91 3.73 13.44
N SER A 96 12.32 4.14 14.64
CA SER A 96 11.56 5.05 15.51
C SER A 96 11.23 6.39 14.87
N THR A 97 11.99 6.81 13.84
CA THR A 97 11.78 8.04 13.07
C THR A 97 10.88 7.85 11.85
N SER A 98 10.39 6.63 11.60
CA SER A 98 9.52 6.33 10.46
C SER A 98 8.20 7.08 10.56
N ARG A 99 7.72 7.60 9.43
CA ARG A 99 6.41 8.26 9.32
C ARG A 99 5.26 7.36 9.75
N VAL A 100 5.45 6.03 9.72
CA VAL A 100 4.47 5.09 10.24
C VAL A 100 4.15 5.35 11.72
N HIS A 101 5.07 5.90 12.52
CA HIS A 101 4.80 6.22 13.91
C HIS A 101 3.78 7.36 14.10
N THR A 102 3.73 8.30 13.16
CA THR A 102 2.85 9.48 13.21
C THR A 102 1.67 9.40 12.23
N ALA A 103 1.64 8.40 11.37
CA ALA A 103 0.56 8.20 10.41
C ALA A 103 -0.75 7.78 11.09
N TYR A 104 -1.87 8.21 10.49
CA TYR A 104 -3.18 7.70 10.84
C TYR A 104 -3.30 6.25 10.37
N LYS A 105 -3.76 5.36 11.27
CA LYS A 105 -3.89 3.92 11.02
C LYS A 105 -5.33 3.52 11.23
N ILE A 106 -5.95 3.03 10.18
CA ILE A 106 -7.36 2.68 10.19
C ILE A 106 -7.46 1.17 9.96
N PRO A 107 -7.89 0.39 10.97
CA PRO A 107 -8.09 -1.05 10.82
C PRO A 107 -9.17 -1.32 9.75
N VAL A 108 -8.84 -2.18 8.80
CA VAL A 108 -9.77 -2.63 7.74
C VAL A 108 -10.35 -4.01 8.06
N GLY A 109 -9.55 -4.90 8.62
CA GLY A 109 -9.97 -6.25 8.96
C GLY A 109 -8.91 -7.07 9.67
N PHE A 110 -9.31 -8.23 10.16
CA PHE A 110 -8.45 -9.20 10.85
C PHE A 110 -8.52 -10.53 10.10
N ILE A 111 -7.45 -10.91 9.41
CA ILE A 111 -7.45 -12.01 8.45
C ILE A 111 -6.23 -12.92 8.62
N ASN A 112 -6.34 -14.18 8.19
CA ASN A 112 -5.28 -15.18 8.25
C ASN A 112 -4.24 -15.00 7.11
N LEU A 113 -3.21 -15.84 7.11
CA LEU A 113 -2.13 -15.79 6.11
C LEU A 113 -2.64 -16.00 4.67
N ASP A 114 -3.51 -17.00 4.45
CA ASP A 114 -4.06 -17.29 3.12
C ASP A 114 -4.81 -16.09 2.53
N SER A 115 -5.63 -15.43 3.35
CA SER A 115 -6.32 -14.20 2.94
C SER A 115 -5.36 -13.04 2.69
N ARG A 116 -4.23 -12.95 3.38
CA ARG A 116 -3.19 -11.93 3.10
C ARG A 116 -2.46 -12.21 1.79
N ILE A 117 -2.10 -13.46 1.53
CA ILE A 117 -1.55 -13.88 0.23
C ILE A 117 -2.54 -13.51 -0.89
N ARG A 118 -3.83 -13.80 -0.68
CA ARG A 118 -4.87 -13.43 -1.65
C ARG A 118 -5.00 -11.91 -1.83
N LEU A 119 -4.84 -11.13 -0.77
CA LEU A 119 -4.82 -9.66 -0.85
C LEU A 119 -3.64 -9.14 -1.70
N GLU A 120 -2.47 -9.75 -1.59
CA GLU A 120 -1.30 -9.41 -2.40
C GLU A 120 -1.47 -9.79 -3.87
N GLU A 121 -2.11 -10.93 -4.15
CA GLU A 121 -2.49 -11.31 -5.52
C GLU A 121 -3.45 -10.29 -6.13
N ILE A 122 -4.48 -9.88 -5.39
CA ILE A 122 -5.40 -8.83 -5.82
C ILE A 122 -4.64 -7.53 -6.14
N ALA A 123 -3.68 -7.13 -5.29
CA ALA A 123 -2.84 -5.97 -5.55
C ALA A 123 -1.98 -6.13 -6.81
N ARG A 124 -1.45 -7.34 -7.06
CA ARG A 124 -0.67 -7.67 -8.27
C ARG A 124 -1.51 -7.66 -9.55
N GLU A 125 -2.78 -8.01 -9.45
CA GLU A 125 -3.76 -7.98 -10.55
C GLU A 125 -4.35 -6.58 -10.76
N THR A 126 -4.32 -5.71 -9.75
CA THR A 126 -4.85 -4.35 -9.83
C THR A 126 -3.96 -3.49 -10.72
N GLN A 127 -4.56 -2.83 -11.72
CA GLN A 127 -3.82 -2.03 -12.69
C GLN A 127 -3.30 -0.73 -12.06
N VAL A 128 -2.01 -0.45 -12.28
CA VAL A 128 -1.42 0.87 -12.09
C VAL A 128 -1.72 1.72 -13.33
N MET A 129 -2.21 2.95 -13.14
CA MET A 129 -2.66 3.80 -14.24
C MET A 129 -1.72 4.99 -14.47
N SER A 130 -1.73 5.55 -15.69
CA SER A 130 -1.07 6.83 -15.96
C SER A 130 -1.63 7.92 -15.03
N PRO A 131 -0.78 8.77 -14.41
CA PRO A 131 -1.24 9.68 -13.36
C PRO A 131 -2.18 10.76 -13.88
N TYR A 132 -2.09 11.17 -15.14
CA TYR A 132 -2.97 12.18 -15.71
C TYR A 132 -3.65 11.66 -16.98
N ASP A 133 -4.98 11.71 -16.98
CA ASP A 133 -5.83 11.48 -18.16
C ASP A 133 -7.09 12.34 -18.04
N ASN A 134 -7.38 13.15 -19.06
CA ASN A 134 -8.55 14.04 -19.12
C ASN A 134 -8.79 14.89 -17.85
N GLY A 135 -7.72 15.41 -17.25
CA GLY A 135 -7.81 16.26 -16.05
C GLY A 135 -8.05 15.52 -14.74
N ARG A 136 -8.16 14.18 -14.74
CA ARG A 136 -8.23 13.36 -13.53
C ARG A 136 -6.83 12.90 -13.13
N LEU A 137 -6.52 13.00 -11.83
CA LEU A 137 -5.31 12.45 -11.22
C LEU A 137 -5.57 11.01 -10.74
N TRP A 138 -4.69 10.08 -11.09
CA TRP A 138 -4.63 8.75 -10.49
C TRP A 138 -3.44 8.66 -9.54
N ASN A 139 -3.67 8.18 -8.32
CA ASN A 139 -2.65 8.13 -7.28
C ASN A 139 -2.73 6.83 -6.44
N CYS A 140 -1.95 6.77 -5.36
CA CYS A 140 -1.95 5.62 -4.44
C CYS A 140 -3.28 5.41 -3.70
N GLN A 141 -4.12 6.43 -3.57
CA GLN A 141 -5.45 6.31 -2.98
C GLN A 141 -6.40 5.58 -3.92
N ASP A 142 -6.40 5.93 -5.22
CA ASP A 142 -7.19 5.25 -6.25
C ASP A 142 -6.79 3.76 -6.34
N PHE A 143 -5.49 3.46 -6.33
CA PHE A 143 -4.98 2.09 -6.30
C PHE A 143 -5.44 1.32 -5.06
N THR A 144 -5.22 1.89 -3.87
CA THR A 144 -5.58 1.24 -2.60
C THR A 144 -7.08 1.00 -2.51
N THR A 145 -7.89 1.94 -2.99
CA THR A 145 -9.35 1.82 -3.07
C THR A 145 -9.75 0.66 -3.99
N ALA A 146 -9.14 0.54 -5.17
CA ALA A 146 -9.41 -0.55 -6.10
C ALA A 146 -9.05 -1.92 -5.49
N VAL A 147 -7.90 -2.04 -4.84
CA VAL A 147 -7.48 -3.25 -4.12
C VAL A 147 -8.50 -3.64 -3.04
N LEU A 148 -8.93 -2.68 -2.21
CA LEU A 148 -9.85 -2.93 -1.11
C LEU A 148 -11.24 -3.35 -1.61
N TYR A 149 -11.79 -2.69 -2.64
CA TYR A 149 -13.06 -3.11 -3.21
C TYR A 149 -12.98 -4.48 -3.86
N LYS A 150 -11.87 -4.80 -4.55
CA LYS A 150 -11.68 -6.15 -5.08
C LYS A 150 -11.55 -7.20 -3.98
N ALA A 151 -10.94 -6.87 -2.85
CA ALA A 151 -10.89 -7.74 -1.68
C ALA A 151 -12.27 -7.99 -1.06
N VAL A 152 -13.18 -7.00 -1.09
CA VAL A 152 -14.59 -7.21 -0.71
C VAL A 152 -15.28 -8.18 -1.66
N GLU A 153 -15.11 -8.03 -2.97
CA GLU A 153 -15.69 -8.95 -3.97
C GLU A 153 -15.21 -10.39 -3.77
N CYS A 154 -13.96 -10.57 -3.35
CA CYS A 154 -13.39 -11.88 -3.03
C CYS A 154 -13.72 -12.39 -1.60
N GLY A 155 -14.51 -11.65 -0.81
CA GLY A 155 -14.92 -12.05 0.53
C GLY A 155 -13.84 -11.92 1.61
N LEU A 156 -12.74 -11.21 1.36
CA LEU A 156 -11.67 -11.00 2.35
C LEU A 156 -12.08 -10.00 3.43
N PHE A 157 -12.86 -8.98 3.05
CA PHE A 157 -13.35 -7.95 3.96
C PHE A 157 -14.85 -7.73 3.77
N ARG A 158 -15.49 -7.22 4.83
CA ARG A 158 -16.87 -6.74 4.76
C ARG A 158 -16.90 -5.38 4.06
N ARG A 159 -17.91 -5.17 3.21
CA ARG A 159 -18.09 -3.92 2.45
C ARG A 159 -18.16 -2.72 3.39
N GLU A 160 -18.89 -2.84 4.47
CA GLU A 160 -19.13 -1.76 5.44
C GLU A 160 -17.84 -1.33 6.15
N ALA A 161 -16.96 -2.30 6.47
CA ALA A 161 -15.67 -2.01 7.09
C ALA A 161 -14.73 -1.27 6.14
N VAL A 162 -14.72 -1.67 4.86
CA VAL A 162 -13.94 -0.99 3.82
C VAL A 162 -14.46 0.42 3.56
N ASP A 163 -15.77 0.60 3.42
CA ASP A 163 -16.38 1.91 3.19
C ASP A 163 -16.10 2.88 4.35
N ALA A 164 -16.24 2.40 5.59
CA ALA A 164 -15.92 3.19 6.78
C ALA A 164 -14.43 3.59 6.80
N ALA A 165 -13.53 2.64 6.49
CA ALA A 165 -12.10 2.91 6.48
C ALA A 165 -11.70 3.94 5.41
N LEU A 166 -12.24 3.80 4.20
CA LEU A 166 -12.01 4.74 3.09
C LEU A 166 -12.56 6.14 3.42
N HIS A 167 -13.75 6.22 4.01
CA HIS A 167 -14.36 7.49 4.42
C HIS A 167 -13.54 8.20 5.50
N SER A 168 -13.09 7.46 6.53
CA SER A 168 -12.19 8.00 7.55
C SER A 168 -10.85 8.46 6.94
N ALA A 169 -10.30 7.69 6.01
CA ALA A 169 -9.02 8.02 5.38
C ALA A 169 -9.08 9.28 4.50
N SER A 170 -10.19 9.51 3.78
CA SER A 170 -10.39 10.71 2.97
C SER A 170 -10.61 11.98 3.79
N SER A 171 -10.93 11.82 5.08
CA SER A 171 -11.22 12.92 6.01
C SER A 171 -10.05 13.23 6.97
N ALA A 172 -8.94 12.50 6.87
CA ALA A 172 -7.73 12.65 7.68
C ALA A 172 -6.73 13.64 7.06
#